data_AF-A0A534G0T1-F1
#
_entry.id   AF-A0A534G0T1-F1
#
_cell.length_a   1.000
_cell.length_b   1.000
_cell.length_c   1.000
_cell.angle_alpha   90.00
_cell.angle_beta   90.00
_cell.angle_gamma   90.00
#
_symmetry.space_group_name_H-M   'P 1'
#
loop_
_entity.id
_entity.type
_entity.pdbx_description
1 polymer ?
#
loop_
_entity_poly.entity_id
_entity_poly.type
_entity_poly.pdbx_seq_one_letter_code
_entity_poly.pdbx_strand_id
1 'polypeptide(L)' 'MDPSERIDGLIAGLTDWRGKTLASIRKSILEADREIIEEWKWMG' A
#
# COMPACT_ATOMS: atom_id res chain seq x y z
N MET A 1 9.88 -1.97 10.66
CA MET A 1 8.82 -1.47 9.79
C MET A 1 8.36 -2.62 8.94
N ASP A 2 7.14 -3.10 9.18
CA ASP A 2 6.55 -4.17 8.38
C ASP A 2 6.25 -3.65 6.94
N PRO A 3 6.00 -4.54 5.97
CA PRO A 3 5.69 -4.13 4.61
C PRO A 3 4.50 -3.16 4.50
N SER A 4 3.47 -3.37 5.33
CA SER A 4 2.26 -2.54 5.35
C SER A 4 2.57 -1.10 5.74
N GLU A 5 3.41 -0.89 6.76
CA GLU A 5 3.87 0.43 7.21
C GLU A 5 4.72 1.14 6.14
N ARG A 6 5.52 0.40 5.36
CA ARG A 6 6.30 0.99 4.24
C ARG A 6 5.38 1.47 3.12
N ILE A 7 4.34 0.70 2.82
CA ILE A 7 3.32 1.07 1.84
C ILE A 7 2.52 2.28 2.35
N ASP A 8 2.15 2.32 3.63
CA ASP A 8 1.51 3.48 4.26
C ASP A 8 2.36 4.74 4.10
N GLY A 9 3.67 4.65 4.37
CA GLY A 9 4.60 5.75 4.20
C GLY A 9 4.70 6.24 2.75
N LEU A 10 4.77 5.32 1.77
CA LEU A 10 4.78 5.69 0.35
C LEU A 10 3.48 6.40 -0.05
N ILE A 11 2.33 5.89 0.39
CA ILE A 11 1.03 6.50 0.09
C ILE A 11 0.93 7.89 0.73
N ALA A 12 1.34 8.03 1.99
CA ALA A 12 1.30 9.30 2.71
C ALA A 12 2.24 10.36 2.10
N GLY A 13 3.35 9.93 1.48
CA GLY A 13 4.27 10.81 0.76
C GLY A 13 3.75 11.34 -0.57
N LEU A 14 2.67 10.79 -1.11
CA LEU A 14 2.06 11.22 -2.38
C LEU A 14 0.94 12.22 -2.12
N THR A 15 1.26 13.52 -2.17
CA THR A 15 0.33 14.63 -1.87
C THR A 15 -0.62 14.98 -3.02
N ASP A 16 -0.56 14.26 -4.13
CA ASP A 16 -1.47 14.43 -5.27
C ASP A 16 -2.50 13.28 -5.34
N TRP A 17 -3.23 13.19 -6.45
CA TRP A 17 -4.28 12.19 -6.63
C TRP A 17 -3.78 10.73 -6.51
N ARG A 18 -2.49 10.47 -6.70
CA ARG A 18 -1.92 9.12 -6.67
C ARG A 18 -2.05 8.49 -5.28
N GLY A 19 -1.85 9.25 -4.21
CA GLY A 19 -1.98 8.75 -2.84
C GLY A 19 -3.39 8.19 -2.58
N LYS A 20 -4.42 8.97 -2.96
CA LYS A 20 -5.82 8.55 -2.85
C LYS A 20 -6.12 7.30 -3.69
N THR A 21 -5.63 7.26 -4.93
CA THR A 21 -5.86 6.11 -5.82
C THR A 21 -5.19 4.84 -5.31
N LEU A 22 -3.92 4.91 -4.88
CA LEU A 22 -3.20 3.74 -4.36
C LEU A 22 -3.82 3.21 -3.07
N ALA A 23 -4.25 4.10 -2.15
CA ALA A 23 -4.98 3.69 -0.95
C ALA A 23 -6.27 2.94 -1.30
N SER A 24 -7.04 3.43 -2.28
CA SER A 24 -8.28 2.77 -2.72
C SER A 24 -8.01 1.39 -3.32
N ILE A 25 -7.00 1.28 -4.19
CA ILE A 25 -6.66 0.01 -4.86
C ILE A 25 -6.16 -1.01 -3.82
N ARG A 26 -5.26 -0.61 -2.93
CA ARG A 26 -4.75 -1.47 -1.84
C ARG A 26 -5.89 -2.02 -1.00
N LYS A 27 -6.84 -1.15 -0.61
CA LYS A 27 -8.03 -1.57 0.13
C LYS A 27 -8.81 -2.64 -0.63
N SER A 28 -9.11 -2.41 -1.92
CA SER A 28 -9.84 -3.39 -2.74
C SER A 28 -9.11 -4.73 -2.88
N ILE A 29 -7.78 -4.73 -2.95
CA ILE A 29 -6.97 -5.95 -3.00
C ILE A 29 -7.11 -6.74 -1.69
N LEU A 30 -6.92 -6.10 -0.53
CA LEU A 30 -7.02 -6.76 0.78
C LEU A 30 -8.45 -7.20 1.13
N GLU A 31 -9.47 -6.52 0.60
CA GLU A 31 -10.87 -6.93 0.76
C GLU A 31 -11.23 -8.14 -0.10
N ALA A 32 -10.51 -8.37 -1.21
CA ALA A 32 -10.77 -9.50 -2.09
C ALA A 32 -10.38 -10.85 -1.46
N ASP A 33 -9.31 -10.87 -0.66
CA ASP A 33 -8.85 -12.04 0.06
C ASP A 33 -8.04 -11.65 1.31
N ARG A 34 -8.44 -12.20 2.46
CA ARG A 34 -7.81 -11.94 3.77
C ARG A 34 -6.48 -12.65 3.94
N GLU A 35 -6.16 -13.62 3.09
CA GLU A 35 -4.88 -14.34 3.12
C GLU A 35 -3.77 -13.61 2.34
N ILE A 36 -4.08 -12.49 1.68
CA ILE A 36 -3.08 -11.68 0.98
C ILE A 36 -2.10 -11.06 1.99
N ILE A 37 -0.82 -11.35 1.79
CA ILE A 37 0.28 -10.80 2.57
C ILE A 37 0.94 -9.69 1.74
N GLU A 38 1.10 -8.53 2.35
CA GLU A 38 1.80 -7.42 1.73
C GLU A 38 3.31 -7.61 1.83
N GLU A 39 4.02 -7.42 0.72
CA GLU A 39 5.48 -7.49 0.66
C GLU A 39 6.05 -6.19 0.11
N TRP A 40 7.24 -5.81 0.60
CA TRP A 40 7.98 -4.66 0.12
C TRP A 40 9.29 -5.13 -0.49
N LYS A 41 9.39 -5.04 -1.83
CA LYS A 41 10.53 -5.54 -2.59
C LYS A 41 11.18 -4.41 -3.40
N TRP A 42 12.48 -4.55 -3.66
CA TRP A 42 13.24 -3.75 -4.64
C TRP A 42 13.41 -2.25 -4.34
N MET A 43 13.27 -1.85 -3.08
CA MET A 43 13.80 -0.58 -2.58
C MET A 43 15.03 -0.97 -1.76
N GLY A 44 16.22 -0.65 -2.27
CA GLY A 44 17.52 -1.13 -1.76
C GLY A 44 17.73 -1.06 -0.26
#